data_AF-A0A090MQP0-F1
#
_entry.id   AF-A0A090MQP0-F1
#
_cell.length_a   1.000
_cell.length_b   1.000
_cell.length_c   1.000
_cell.angle_alpha   90.00
_cell.angle_beta   90.00
_cell.angle_gamma   90.00
#
_symmetry.space_group_name_H-M   'P 1'
#
loop_
_entity.id
_entity.type
_entity.pdbx_description
1 polymer ?
#
loop_
_entity_poly.entity_id
_entity_poly.type
_entity_poly.pdbx_seq_one_letter_code
_entity_poly.pdbx_strand_id
1 'polypeptide(L)'
;MNSPPPPSLRDEVRFFWVGPPLSAYEILSLKSFLSAGARVILYAYDKSLAVPDGVELCDAAEVLPLDIFNRYNSGNAKAWARHSDLFRYVMLEKFGGWYADLDIVCLADALPQGEVYFGRANKARIFAGLLKFPKGAAVLKELVAEAERLLPQADTMTEDKARAMIGTPLLSRMLQQHGLDRLAAPTRDAYAIPFNEALAFFDPAQCEALLARLEGCTFTHLWNGAWAALRIPRDYGPPRGSLLDMLFARFGIAVPEQGRLNYESIASWAMEDCILEEYKRRAGEPDFSASAVGDFMQALRRDGWQPRDRLYRPQQPQHLPFETQSAHPQTVRTFWHGAVMPLYQQACLASFARHGHRVEVFTYSEGARFADGLHVRDAREILPEERVLRPLAGGKVGIRANLFRYALLEQLAGWWIDPDVMLMQPDLPDGDVYIAPPDVFRRTPVAVLKFPTHHPLMVEARAKADALDDSPEAWERAGAALLSELVLGRDILSQSKDGLGPISWLNVPDLFDPGKRDELYRTAADARFLHLQDEVWRRAGIPSQLAPPEGSYLAELLERYGATADFPARMTFDQVNRWVRHMYRAAGL
;
A
#
# COMPACT_ATOMS: atom_id res chain seq x y z
N MET A 1 -40.30 9.95 -20.30
CA MET A 1 -39.65 10.96 -19.47
C MET A 1 -40.59 11.26 -18.32
N ASN A 2 -40.30 10.78 -17.12
CA ASN A 2 -41.09 11.10 -15.94
C ASN A 2 -40.67 12.48 -15.45
N SER A 3 -41.64 13.39 -15.28
CA SER A 3 -41.38 14.70 -14.67
C SER A 3 -40.72 14.50 -13.30
N PRO A 4 -39.66 15.26 -12.97
CA PRO A 4 -38.98 15.09 -11.70
C PRO A 4 -39.95 15.39 -10.54
N PRO A 5 -39.85 14.67 -9.41
CA PRO A 5 -40.79 14.82 -8.30
C PRO A 5 -40.85 16.28 -7.81
N PRO A 6 -41.97 16.72 -7.21
CA PRO A 6 -42.10 18.08 -6.69
C PRO A 6 -40.99 18.38 -5.67
N PRO A 7 -40.54 19.65 -5.54
CA PRO A 7 -39.36 20.01 -4.75
C PRO A 7 -39.37 19.54 -3.30
N SER A 8 -40.55 19.41 -2.67
CA SER A 8 -40.70 18.94 -1.28
C SER A 8 -40.49 17.43 -1.08
N LEU A 9 -40.37 16.65 -2.15
CA LEU A 9 -40.14 15.21 -2.12
C LEU A 9 -38.72 14.82 -2.58
N ARG A 10 -37.87 15.80 -2.90
CA ARG A 10 -36.49 15.56 -3.33
C ARG A 10 -35.56 15.51 -2.13
N ASP A 11 -34.61 14.58 -2.15
CA ASP A 11 -33.46 14.64 -1.25
C ASP A 11 -32.69 15.95 -1.49
N GLU A 12 -32.39 16.68 -0.42
CA GLU A 12 -31.60 17.91 -0.47
C GLU A 12 -30.12 17.58 -0.26
N VAL A 13 -29.28 18.04 -1.19
CA VAL A 13 -27.83 17.88 -1.14
C VAL A 13 -27.16 19.23 -1.11
N ARG A 14 -26.39 19.46 -0.05
CA ARG A 14 -25.75 20.75 0.24
C ARG A 14 -24.24 20.65 0.04
N PHE A 15 -23.70 21.67 -0.59
CA PHE A 15 -22.28 21.82 -0.90
C PHE A 15 -21.74 23.10 -0.30
N PHE A 16 -20.42 23.19 -0.15
CA PHE A 16 -19.74 24.41 0.26
C PHE A 16 -18.58 24.72 -0.67
N TRP A 17 -18.48 25.97 -1.13
CA TRP A 17 -17.38 26.43 -1.97
C TRP A 17 -16.81 27.75 -1.49
N VAL A 18 -15.47 27.77 -1.40
CA VAL A 18 -14.68 28.98 -1.30
C VAL A 18 -13.50 28.80 -2.24
N GLY A 19 -13.40 29.67 -3.24
CA GLY A 19 -12.39 29.52 -4.26
C GLY A 19 -12.64 30.41 -5.48
N PRO A 20 -11.90 30.19 -6.56
CA PRO A 20 -12.17 30.84 -7.85
C PRO A 20 -13.56 30.43 -8.39
N PRO A 21 -14.00 31.02 -9.52
CA PRO A 21 -15.18 30.52 -10.23
C PRO A 21 -15.14 29.00 -10.44
N LEU A 22 -16.31 28.35 -10.37
CA LEU A 22 -16.41 26.90 -10.50
C LEU A 22 -15.84 26.44 -11.84
N SER A 23 -14.95 25.45 -11.80
CA SER A 23 -14.48 24.81 -13.02
C SER A 23 -15.46 23.74 -13.50
N ALA A 24 -15.20 23.18 -14.68
CA ALA A 24 -15.97 22.05 -15.20
C ALA A 24 -15.98 20.84 -14.24
N TYR A 25 -14.94 20.67 -13.42
CA TYR A 25 -14.82 19.56 -12.46
C TYR A 25 -15.74 19.74 -11.24
N GLU A 26 -15.88 20.94 -10.69
CA GLU A 26 -16.86 21.19 -9.62
C GLU A 26 -18.30 21.17 -10.17
N ILE A 27 -18.50 21.65 -11.40
CA ILE A 27 -19.79 21.57 -12.10
C ILE A 27 -20.21 20.12 -12.32
N LEU A 28 -19.27 19.20 -12.61
CA LEU A 28 -19.55 17.77 -12.74
C LEU A 28 -20.20 17.21 -11.48
N SER A 29 -19.64 17.51 -10.30
CA SER A 29 -20.21 17.12 -9.01
C SER A 29 -21.65 17.60 -8.89
N LEU A 30 -21.91 18.90 -9.06
CA LEU A 30 -23.27 19.46 -8.95
C LEU A 30 -24.27 18.84 -9.93
N LYS A 31 -23.88 18.71 -11.22
CA LYS A 31 -24.75 18.13 -12.25
C LYS A 31 -25.06 16.66 -12.01
N SER A 32 -24.14 15.90 -11.42
CA SER A 32 -24.36 14.49 -11.12
C SER A 32 -25.49 14.29 -10.09
N PHE A 33 -25.55 15.14 -9.06
CA PHE A 33 -26.63 15.10 -8.07
C PHE A 33 -27.95 15.64 -8.62
N LEU A 34 -27.93 16.67 -9.47
CA LEU A 34 -29.13 17.13 -10.20
C LEU A 34 -29.71 15.99 -11.05
N SER A 35 -28.86 15.23 -11.74
CA SER A 35 -29.27 14.08 -12.56
C SER A 35 -29.87 12.95 -11.74
N ALA A 36 -29.46 12.78 -10.48
CA ALA A 36 -30.05 11.83 -9.53
C ALA A 36 -31.39 12.32 -8.91
N GLY A 37 -31.91 13.46 -9.38
CA GLY A 37 -33.18 14.05 -8.93
C GLY A 37 -33.09 14.85 -7.63
N ALA A 38 -31.87 15.13 -7.13
CA ALA A 38 -31.68 15.89 -5.90
C ALA A 38 -32.01 17.38 -6.08
N ARG A 39 -32.40 18.02 -4.98
CA ARG A 39 -32.37 19.48 -4.86
C ARG A 39 -30.96 19.88 -4.43
N VAL A 40 -30.21 20.55 -5.30
CA VAL A 40 -28.80 20.88 -5.09
C VAL A 40 -28.66 22.32 -4.62
N ILE A 41 -28.03 22.51 -3.46
CA ILE A 41 -27.83 23.81 -2.82
C ILE A 41 -26.33 24.02 -2.60
N LEU A 42 -25.76 25.06 -3.21
CA LEU A 42 -24.37 25.45 -3.02
C LEU A 42 -24.28 26.65 -2.09
N TYR A 43 -23.55 26.51 -1.00
CA TYR A 43 -23.21 27.63 -0.12
C TYR A 43 -21.86 28.23 -0.52
N ALA A 44 -21.82 29.55 -0.72
CA ALA A 44 -20.59 30.31 -0.94
C ALA A 44 -20.67 31.67 -0.24
N TYR A 45 -19.52 32.23 0.11
CA TYR A 45 -19.47 33.62 0.61
C TYR A 45 -19.59 34.63 -0.53
N ASP A 46 -19.16 34.26 -1.74
CA ASP A 46 -19.38 35.06 -2.94
C ASP A 46 -20.81 34.85 -3.46
N LYS A 47 -21.66 35.86 -3.21
CA LYS A 47 -23.07 35.86 -3.64
C LYS A 47 -23.24 36.03 -5.15
N SER A 48 -22.17 36.38 -5.87
CA SER A 48 -22.16 36.55 -7.32
C SER A 48 -21.59 35.34 -8.08
N LEU A 49 -21.23 34.27 -7.36
CA LEU A 49 -20.69 33.06 -7.96
C LEU A 49 -21.66 32.47 -8.99
N ALA A 50 -21.19 32.33 -10.23
CA ALA A 50 -21.97 31.67 -11.27
C ALA A 50 -22.12 30.17 -10.96
N VAL A 51 -23.36 29.67 -10.96
CA VAL A 51 -23.68 28.26 -10.72
C VAL A 51 -24.49 27.68 -11.90
N PRO A 52 -24.43 26.35 -12.13
CA PRO A 52 -25.22 25.71 -13.18
C PRO A 52 -26.74 25.84 -12.96
N ASP A 53 -27.51 25.80 -14.04
CA ASP A 53 -28.97 25.76 -13.99
C ASP A 53 -29.46 24.62 -13.09
N GLY A 54 -30.42 24.94 -12.21
CA GLY A 54 -30.97 24.00 -11.23
C GLY A 54 -30.22 23.94 -9.90
N VAL A 55 -29.04 24.58 -9.78
CA VAL A 55 -28.34 24.75 -8.50
C VAL A 55 -28.81 26.02 -7.80
N GLU A 56 -29.18 25.90 -6.53
CA GLU A 56 -29.51 27.05 -5.69
C GLU A 56 -28.22 27.59 -5.03
N LEU A 57 -27.94 28.88 -5.19
CA LEU A 57 -26.83 29.54 -4.49
C LEU A 57 -27.34 30.20 -3.19
N CYS A 58 -26.72 29.85 -2.06
CA CYS A 58 -27.03 30.42 -0.75
C CYS A 58 -25.78 31.05 -0.11
N ASP A 59 -26.00 32.03 0.78
CA ASP A 59 -24.92 32.68 1.52
C ASP A 59 -24.37 31.74 2.60
N ALA A 60 -23.08 31.40 2.50
CA ALA A 60 -22.39 30.58 3.48
C ALA A 60 -22.39 31.20 4.89
N ALA A 61 -22.52 32.52 5.03
CA ALA A 61 -22.61 33.20 6.32
C ALA A 61 -23.88 32.83 7.11
N GLU A 62 -24.91 32.29 6.45
CA GLU A 62 -26.11 31.76 7.11
C GLU A 62 -25.86 30.45 7.87
N VAL A 63 -24.80 29.73 7.52
CA VAL A 63 -24.37 28.50 8.19
C VAL A 63 -23.24 28.80 9.16
N LEU A 64 -22.15 29.36 8.64
CA LEU A 64 -20.95 29.63 9.40
C LEU A 64 -20.42 31.02 9.01
N PRO A 65 -20.48 32.01 9.91
CA PRO A 65 -19.97 33.35 9.65
C PRO A 65 -18.47 33.37 9.28
N LEU A 66 -18.09 34.29 8.39
CA LEU A 66 -16.70 34.43 7.91
C LEU A 66 -15.74 34.93 9.02
N ASP A 67 -16.25 35.55 10.09
CA ASP A 67 -15.42 35.98 11.23
C ASP A 67 -14.79 34.80 11.97
N ILE A 68 -15.43 33.62 11.96
CA ILE A 68 -14.85 32.38 12.50
C ILE A 68 -13.59 31.99 11.73
N PHE A 69 -13.62 32.11 10.39
CA PHE A 69 -12.41 31.93 9.57
C PHE A 69 -11.34 32.95 9.95
N ASN A 70 -11.71 34.23 10.01
CA ASN A 70 -10.75 35.29 10.31
C ASN A 70 -10.11 35.14 11.71
N ARG A 71 -10.86 34.62 12.68
CA ARG A 71 -10.42 34.49 14.07
C ARG A 71 -9.50 33.29 14.31
N TYR A 72 -9.79 32.14 13.71
CA TYR A 72 -9.09 30.88 14.02
C TYR A 72 -8.28 30.31 12.85
N ASN A 73 -8.32 30.96 11.68
CA ASN A 73 -7.84 30.42 10.43
C ASN A 73 -7.21 31.48 9.50
N SER A 74 -7.02 32.73 9.94
CA SER A 74 -6.43 33.78 9.08
C SER A 74 -4.93 33.58 8.85
N GLY A 75 -4.48 33.85 7.61
CA GLY A 75 -3.05 33.88 7.25
C GLY A 75 -2.41 32.54 6.83
N ASN A 76 -3.16 31.44 6.73
CA ASN A 76 -2.64 30.13 6.31
C ASN A 76 -3.44 29.53 5.14
N ALA A 77 -2.77 29.13 4.06
CA ALA A 77 -3.39 28.57 2.86
C ALA A 77 -4.22 27.29 3.10
N LYS A 78 -3.86 26.47 4.11
CA LYS A 78 -4.59 25.24 4.49
C LYS A 78 -5.73 25.49 5.49
N ALA A 79 -5.96 26.73 5.92
CA ALA A 79 -6.95 27.04 6.94
C ALA A 79 -8.40 26.93 6.45
N TRP A 80 -8.62 27.05 5.13
CA TRP A 80 -9.92 26.81 4.50
C TRP A 80 -10.40 25.36 4.65
N ALA A 81 -9.48 24.39 4.73
CA ALA A 81 -9.85 22.98 4.92
C ALA A 81 -10.54 22.76 6.28
N ARG A 82 -9.99 23.32 7.37
CA ARG A 82 -10.61 23.26 8.70
C ARG A 82 -11.94 23.99 8.75
N HIS A 83 -12.00 25.16 8.11
CA HIS A 83 -13.25 25.92 8.01
C HIS A 83 -14.34 25.13 7.29
N SER A 84 -13.99 24.40 6.23
CA SER A 84 -14.90 23.49 5.52
C SER A 84 -15.36 22.32 6.40
N ASP A 85 -14.45 21.73 7.19
CA ASP A 85 -14.79 20.67 8.17
C ASP A 85 -15.80 21.17 9.22
N LEU A 86 -15.62 22.37 9.76
CA LEU A 86 -16.60 22.94 10.70
C LEU A 86 -17.92 23.28 10.00
N PHE A 87 -17.83 23.91 8.81
CA PHE A 87 -19.00 24.31 8.03
C PHE A 87 -19.94 23.13 7.81
N ARG A 88 -19.42 21.97 7.36
CA ARG A 88 -20.25 20.80 7.09
C ARG A 88 -20.91 20.24 8.34
N TYR A 89 -20.24 20.26 9.50
CA TYR A 89 -20.84 19.78 10.75
C TYR A 89 -21.97 20.70 11.21
N VAL A 90 -21.75 22.01 11.22
CA VAL A 90 -22.77 23.01 11.57
C VAL A 90 -23.95 22.95 10.60
N MET A 91 -23.66 22.79 9.30
CA MET A 91 -24.69 22.64 8.28
C MET A 91 -25.56 21.40 8.55
N LEU A 92 -24.94 20.24 8.74
CA LEU A 92 -25.66 18.98 9.00
C LEU A 92 -26.41 19.01 10.33
N GLU A 93 -25.87 19.66 11.36
CA GLU A 93 -26.55 19.83 12.64
C GLU A 93 -27.83 20.68 12.46
N LYS A 94 -27.72 21.80 11.73
CA LYS A 94 -28.80 22.77 11.53
C LYS A 94 -29.91 22.24 10.63
N PHE A 95 -29.56 21.56 9.53
CA PHE A 95 -30.51 21.18 8.49
C PHE A 95 -30.75 19.67 8.39
N GLY A 96 -29.79 18.83 8.79
CA GLY A 96 -29.77 17.42 8.41
C GLY A 96 -29.62 17.23 6.90
N GLY A 97 -29.99 16.05 6.41
CA GLY A 97 -29.91 15.73 4.98
C GLY A 97 -28.48 15.44 4.55
N TRP A 98 -28.17 15.69 3.28
CA TRP A 98 -26.87 15.37 2.67
C TRP A 98 -25.92 16.58 2.64
N TYR A 99 -24.65 16.32 2.96
CA TYR A 99 -23.50 17.12 2.59
C TYR A 99 -22.62 16.35 1.60
N ALA A 100 -22.12 17.04 0.58
CA ALA A 100 -21.08 16.52 -0.30
C ALA A 100 -20.01 17.57 -0.59
N ASP A 101 -18.75 17.15 -0.66
CA ASP A 101 -17.66 17.96 -1.20
C ASP A 101 -17.83 18.13 -2.72
N LEU A 102 -17.31 19.22 -3.27
CA LEU A 102 -17.42 19.55 -4.71
C LEU A 102 -16.52 18.70 -5.63
N ASP A 103 -16.01 17.59 -5.13
CA ASP A 103 -15.26 16.59 -5.87
C ASP A 103 -15.89 15.19 -5.74
N ILE A 104 -17.15 15.11 -5.28
CA ILE A 104 -17.95 13.87 -5.25
C ILE A 104 -18.91 13.84 -6.44
N VAL A 105 -18.90 12.74 -7.18
CA VAL A 105 -19.80 12.50 -8.31
C VAL A 105 -20.80 11.40 -7.96
N CYS A 106 -22.09 11.66 -8.09
CA CYS A 106 -23.16 10.66 -8.00
C CYS A 106 -23.23 9.86 -9.31
N LEU A 107 -22.97 8.55 -9.23
CA LEU A 107 -22.99 7.64 -10.37
C LEU A 107 -24.33 6.92 -10.53
N ALA A 108 -25.11 6.83 -9.45
CA ALA A 108 -26.43 6.22 -9.45
C ALA A 108 -27.53 7.16 -9.96
N ASP A 109 -28.63 6.58 -10.45
CA ASP A 109 -29.79 7.33 -10.94
C ASP A 109 -30.65 7.93 -9.82
N ALA A 110 -30.44 7.50 -8.57
CA ALA A 110 -31.14 8.00 -7.39
C ALA A 110 -30.25 7.89 -6.14
N LEU A 111 -30.48 8.78 -5.17
CA LEU A 111 -29.75 8.77 -3.91
C LEU A 111 -30.25 7.64 -2.97
N PRO A 112 -29.36 7.12 -2.09
CA PRO A 112 -29.74 6.18 -1.05
C PRO A 112 -30.82 6.73 -0.12
N GLN A 113 -31.85 5.93 0.12
CA GLN A 113 -33.02 6.31 0.92
C GLN A 113 -32.80 6.23 2.44
N GLY A 114 -31.68 5.66 2.90
CA GLY A 114 -31.35 5.58 4.33
C GLY A 114 -31.26 6.96 4.97
N GLU A 115 -31.56 7.06 6.28
CA GLU A 115 -31.51 8.34 7.02
C GLU A 115 -30.08 8.79 7.35
N VAL A 116 -29.13 7.85 7.36
CA VAL A 116 -27.71 8.08 7.65
C VAL A 116 -26.87 7.49 6.53
N TYR A 117 -25.83 8.23 6.12
CA TYR A 117 -24.86 7.76 5.15
C TYR A 117 -23.49 8.38 5.44
N PHE A 118 -22.45 7.57 5.40
CA PHE A 118 -21.06 8.02 5.32
C PHE A 118 -20.21 6.84 4.85
N GLY A 119 -19.24 7.10 3.98
CA GLY A 119 -18.41 6.04 3.43
C GLY A 119 -17.17 5.76 4.27
N ARG A 120 -16.82 4.48 4.38
CA ARG A 120 -15.64 4.02 5.11
C ARG A 120 -14.36 4.30 4.31
N ALA A 121 -13.37 4.93 4.94
CA ALA A 121 -12.02 5.12 4.37
C ALA A 121 -11.18 3.84 4.49
N ASN A 122 -11.24 3.22 5.67
CA ASN A 122 -10.66 1.91 6.00
C ASN A 122 -11.33 1.38 7.30
N LYS A 123 -10.89 0.23 7.83
CA LYS A 123 -11.49 -0.38 9.05
C LYS A 123 -11.64 0.58 10.24
N ALA A 124 -10.78 1.60 10.38
CA ALA A 124 -10.76 2.51 11.53
C ALA A 124 -11.19 3.96 11.23
N ARG A 125 -11.51 4.30 9.98
CA ARG A 125 -11.68 5.71 9.57
C ARG A 125 -12.84 5.91 8.60
N ILE A 126 -13.57 7.01 8.77
CA ILE A 126 -14.72 7.42 7.97
C ILE A 126 -14.41 8.78 7.34
N PHE A 127 -14.58 8.91 6.02
CA PHE A 127 -14.34 10.17 5.33
C PHE A 127 -15.44 11.20 5.60
N ALA A 128 -15.06 12.48 5.62
CA ALA A 128 -15.96 13.58 5.97
C ALA A 128 -16.54 14.31 4.74
N GLY A 129 -16.17 13.89 3.53
CA GLY A 129 -16.55 14.57 2.28
C GLY A 129 -17.92 14.17 1.71
N LEU A 130 -18.59 13.15 2.27
CA LEU A 130 -19.95 12.77 1.88
C LEU A 130 -20.67 12.19 3.09
N LEU A 131 -21.64 12.95 3.61
CA LEU A 131 -22.31 12.66 4.88
C LEU A 131 -23.82 12.86 4.75
N LYS A 132 -24.61 12.00 5.37
CA LYS A 132 -26.05 12.19 5.59
C LYS A 132 -26.38 11.90 7.04
N PHE A 133 -27.16 12.78 7.66
CA PHE A 133 -27.68 12.58 9.01
C PHE A 133 -29.10 13.14 9.13
N PRO A 134 -29.94 12.59 10.03
CA PRO A 134 -31.19 13.22 10.38
C PRO A 134 -30.92 14.55 11.10
N LYS A 135 -31.83 15.51 10.90
CA LYS A 135 -31.76 16.82 11.56
C LYS A 135 -31.73 16.65 13.08
N GLY A 136 -30.78 17.34 13.73
CA GLY A 136 -30.65 17.33 15.19
C GLY A 136 -30.04 16.06 15.79
N ALA A 137 -29.38 15.22 15.00
CA ALA A 137 -28.64 14.05 15.49
C ALA A 137 -27.67 14.43 16.64
N ALA A 138 -27.73 13.69 17.76
CA ALA A 138 -26.96 14.01 18.96
C ALA A 138 -25.44 14.03 18.70
N VAL A 139 -24.95 13.08 17.90
CA VAL A 139 -23.53 13.01 17.50
C VAL A 139 -23.03 14.27 16.80
N LEU A 140 -23.88 14.96 16.02
CA LEU A 140 -23.50 16.19 15.33
C LEU A 140 -23.37 17.37 16.29
N LYS A 141 -24.27 17.47 17.27
CA LYS A 141 -24.20 18.52 18.31
C LYS A 141 -22.90 18.42 19.10
N GLU A 142 -22.54 17.21 19.52
CA GLU A 142 -21.29 16.96 20.23
C GLU A 142 -20.07 17.16 19.34
N LEU A 143 -20.14 16.75 18.07
CA LEU A 143 -19.07 16.94 17.08
C LEU A 143 -18.79 18.43 16.83
N VAL A 144 -19.83 19.25 16.67
CA VAL A 144 -19.71 20.71 16.53
C VAL A 144 -19.08 21.32 17.77
N ALA A 145 -19.61 21.01 18.96
CA ALA A 145 -19.08 21.55 20.23
C ALA A 145 -17.61 21.16 20.46
N GLU A 146 -17.24 19.93 20.16
CA GLU A 146 -15.85 19.46 20.29
C GLU A 146 -14.94 20.10 19.23
N ALA A 147 -15.40 20.26 17.99
CA ALA A 147 -14.66 20.97 16.95
C ALA A 147 -14.39 22.42 17.36
N GLU A 148 -15.40 23.14 17.86
CA GLU A 148 -15.27 24.51 18.35
C GLU A 148 -14.32 24.64 19.53
N ARG A 149 -14.32 23.66 20.46
CA ARG A 149 -13.38 23.61 21.59
C ARG A 149 -11.93 23.39 21.13
N LEU A 150 -11.73 22.65 20.04
CA LEU A 150 -10.42 22.33 19.50
C LEU A 150 -9.85 23.45 18.61
N LEU A 151 -10.69 24.23 17.93
CA LEU A 151 -10.27 25.30 17.00
C LEU A 151 -9.21 26.26 17.57
N PRO A 152 -9.31 26.79 18.81
CA PRO A 152 -8.30 27.71 19.35
C PRO A 152 -6.91 27.09 19.53
N GLN A 153 -6.80 25.76 19.55
CA GLN A 153 -5.52 25.06 19.75
C GLN A 153 -4.73 24.91 18.44
N ALA A 154 -5.36 25.16 17.29
CA ALA A 154 -4.78 24.98 15.97
C ALA A 154 -3.59 25.92 15.67
N ASP A 155 -3.52 27.09 16.31
CA ASP A 155 -2.49 28.11 16.08
C ASP A 155 -1.08 27.69 16.54
N THR A 156 -0.99 26.69 17.43
CA THR A 156 0.28 26.25 18.04
C THR A 156 0.84 24.95 17.44
N MET A 157 0.17 24.37 16.44
CA MET A 157 0.49 23.05 15.90
C MET A 157 1.10 23.11 14.50
N THR A 158 1.94 22.13 14.18
CA THR A 158 2.46 21.90 12.81
C THR A 158 1.29 21.72 11.82
N GLU A 159 1.43 22.25 10.61
CA GLU A 159 0.34 22.39 9.61
C GLU A 159 -0.51 21.14 9.37
N ASP A 160 0.10 19.97 9.21
CA ASP A 160 -0.62 18.74 8.89
C ASP A 160 -1.37 18.16 10.10
N LYS A 161 -0.86 18.39 11.32
CA LYS A 161 -1.56 18.01 12.57
C LYS A 161 -2.75 18.93 12.84
N ALA A 162 -2.63 20.23 12.53
CA ALA A 162 -3.73 21.18 12.63
C ALA A 162 -4.88 20.81 11.68
N ARG A 163 -4.58 20.41 10.43
CA ARG A 163 -5.59 19.94 9.45
C ARG A 163 -6.36 18.70 9.94
N ALA A 164 -5.66 17.74 10.54
CA ALA A 164 -6.26 16.48 11.00
C ALA A 164 -7.07 16.61 12.29
N MET A 165 -7.03 17.76 12.97
CA MET A 165 -7.58 17.94 14.30
C MET A 165 -9.12 17.83 14.35
N ILE A 166 -9.82 18.52 13.45
CA ILE A 166 -11.29 18.55 13.41
C ILE A 166 -11.90 17.84 12.20
N GLY A 167 -11.08 17.37 11.27
CA GLY A 167 -11.55 16.63 10.10
C GLY A 167 -11.92 15.17 10.40
N THR A 168 -11.68 14.32 9.41
CA THR A 168 -11.95 12.87 9.42
C THR A 168 -11.60 12.12 10.73
N PRO A 169 -10.47 12.38 11.43
CA PRO A 169 -10.15 11.69 12.69
C PRO A 169 -11.16 11.99 13.81
N LEU A 170 -11.56 13.25 13.97
CA LEU A 170 -12.53 13.65 14.97
C LEU A 170 -13.90 13.03 14.68
N LEU A 171 -14.36 13.13 13.42
CA LEU A 171 -15.61 12.50 12.98
C LEU A 171 -15.61 10.99 13.27
N SER A 172 -14.54 10.29 12.89
CA SER A 172 -14.44 8.83 13.10
C SER A 172 -14.53 8.46 14.57
N ARG A 173 -13.83 9.20 15.45
CA ARG A 173 -13.88 9.03 16.90
C ARG A 173 -15.30 9.25 17.45
N MET A 174 -15.97 10.32 17.03
CA MET A 174 -17.33 10.63 17.48
C MET A 174 -18.33 9.55 17.05
N LEU A 175 -18.25 9.08 15.80
CA LEU A 175 -19.12 8.02 15.30
C LEU A 175 -18.89 6.69 16.03
N GLN A 176 -17.64 6.37 16.38
CA GLN A 176 -17.32 5.18 17.16
C GLN A 176 -17.86 5.28 18.60
N GLN A 177 -17.71 6.44 19.27
CA GLN A 177 -18.21 6.66 20.63
C GLN A 177 -19.74 6.51 20.72
N HIS A 178 -20.45 6.88 19.65
CA HIS A 178 -21.90 6.75 19.53
C HIS A 178 -22.36 5.40 18.93
N GLY A 179 -21.44 4.49 18.60
CA GLY A 179 -21.74 3.18 18.01
C GLY A 179 -22.40 3.25 16.62
N LEU A 180 -22.14 4.33 15.88
CA LEU A 180 -22.68 4.59 14.54
C LEU A 180 -21.72 4.14 13.42
N ASP A 181 -20.45 3.88 13.72
CA ASP A 181 -19.44 3.45 12.75
C ASP A 181 -19.83 2.16 11.99
N ARG A 182 -20.65 1.30 12.61
CA ARG A 182 -21.24 0.11 11.97
C ARG A 182 -22.20 0.42 10.82
N LEU A 183 -22.73 1.65 10.73
CA LEU A 183 -23.63 2.10 9.66
C LEU A 183 -22.87 2.60 8.43
N ALA A 184 -21.53 2.68 8.48
CA ALA A 184 -20.76 3.20 7.35
C ALA A 184 -20.91 2.30 6.12
N ALA A 185 -21.20 2.93 4.98
CA ALA A 185 -21.22 2.28 3.69
C ALA A 185 -19.82 1.71 3.37
N PRO A 186 -19.73 0.58 2.65
CA PRO A 186 -18.45 -0.02 2.30
C PRO A 186 -17.63 0.94 1.44
N THR A 187 -16.29 0.87 1.55
CA THR A 187 -15.38 1.78 0.85
C THR A 187 -15.65 1.84 -0.66
N ARG A 188 -16.00 0.71 -1.27
CA ARG A 188 -16.35 0.65 -2.70
C ARG A 188 -17.53 1.53 -3.09
N ASP A 189 -18.46 1.87 -2.20
CA ASP A 189 -19.69 2.58 -2.58
C ASP A 189 -19.47 4.05 -2.96
N ALA A 190 -18.44 4.69 -2.41
CA ALA A 190 -18.10 6.09 -2.72
C ALA A 190 -16.61 6.35 -2.99
N TYR A 191 -15.74 5.43 -2.56
CA TYR A 191 -14.28 5.58 -2.57
C TYR A 191 -13.62 4.37 -3.22
N ALA A 192 -14.29 3.78 -4.22
CA ALA A 192 -13.75 2.68 -4.99
C ALA A 192 -12.38 3.03 -5.57
N ILE A 193 -12.19 4.26 -6.07
CA ILE A 193 -10.91 4.81 -6.53
C ILE A 193 -10.29 5.67 -5.40
N PRO A 194 -9.18 5.26 -4.78
CA PRO A 194 -8.55 5.92 -3.65
C PRO A 194 -7.69 7.11 -4.09
N PHE A 195 -7.30 7.92 -3.10
CA PHE A 195 -6.54 9.15 -3.28
C PHE A 195 -5.24 9.00 -4.10
N ASN A 196 -4.51 7.90 -3.92
CA ASN A 196 -3.26 7.62 -4.66
C ASN A 196 -3.48 7.24 -6.13
N GLU A 197 -4.74 7.06 -6.55
CA GLU A 197 -5.14 6.79 -7.93
C GLU A 197 -5.77 8.00 -8.61
N ALA A 198 -5.76 9.17 -7.96
CA ALA A 198 -6.52 10.32 -8.43
C ALA A 198 -6.17 10.78 -9.85
N LEU A 199 -4.99 10.48 -10.40
CA LEU A 199 -4.69 10.77 -11.82
C LEU A 199 -5.22 9.75 -12.82
N ALA A 200 -5.56 8.54 -12.39
CA ALA A 200 -6.10 7.52 -13.29
C ALA A 200 -7.41 8.00 -13.95
N PHE A 201 -8.14 8.90 -13.29
CA PHE A 201 -9.30 9.60 -13.85
C PHE A 201 -9.01 10.35 -15.16
N PHE A 202 -7.78 10.81 -15.38
CA PHE A 202 -7.34 11.49 -16.59
C PHE A 202 -6.72 10.55 -17.63
N ASP A 203 -6.45 9.29 -17.29
CA ASP A 203 -5.75 8.33 -18.15
C ASP A 203 -6.74 7.60 -19.08
N PRO A 204 -6.68 7.81 -20.41
CA PRO A 204 -7.52 7.08 -21.35
C PRO A 204 -7.27 5.57 -21.34
N ALA A 205 -6.05 5.12 -21.05
CA ALA A 205 -5.70 3.70 -21.05
C ALA A 205 -6.33 2.94 -19.87
N GLN A 206 -6.67 3.63 -18.78
CA GLN A 206 -7.29 3.03 -17.59
C GLN A 206 -8.81 3.14 -17.58
N CYS A 207 -9.41 3.82 -18.56
CA CYS A 207 -10.84 4.13 -18.56
C CYS A 207 -11.72 2.88 -18.40
N GLU A 208 -11.47 1.82 -19.18
CA GLU A 208 -12.24 0.57 -19.13
C GLU A 208 -12.15 -0.11 -17.76
N ALA A 209 -10.94 -0.22 -17.20
CA ALA A 209 -10.71 -0.83 -15.89
C ALA A 209 -11.39 -0.04 -14.76
N LEU A 210 -11.35 1.30 -14.82
CA LEU A 210 -12.01 2.15 -13.84
C LEU A 210 -13.54 2.09 -13.97
N LEU A 211 -14.08 2.02 -15.18
CA LEU A 211 -15.51 1.84 -15.40
C LEU A 211 -16.00 0.52 -14.79
N ALA A 212 -15.27 -0.58 -15.02
CA ALA A 212 -15.59 -1.88 -14.42
C ALA A 212 -15.54 -1.84 -12.89
N ARG A 213 -14.56 -1.13 -12.32
CA ARG A 213 -14.43 -0.97 -10.86
C ARG A 213 -15.52 -0.09 -10.23
N LEU A 214 -16.01 0.90 -10.98
CA LEU A 214 -17.11 1.77 -10.56
C LEU A 214 -18.49 1.16 -10.83
N GLU A 215 -18.57 -0.02 -11.44
CA GLU A 215 -19.82 -0.71 -11.68
C GLU A 215 -20.55 -0.98 -10.34
N GLY A 216 -21.81 -0.55 -10.27
CA GLY A 216 -22.64 -0.70 -9.06
C GLY A 216 -22.27 0.21 -7.90
N CYS A 217 -21.31 1.13 -8.05
CA CYS A 217 -20.99 2.13 -7.03
C CYS A 217 -22.02 3.27 -7.07
N THR A 218 -22.38 3.80 -5.90
CA THR A 218 -23.31 4.95 -5.83
C THR A 218 -22.59 6.26 -6.14
N PHE A 219 -21.35 6.41 -5.68
CA PHE A 219 -20.56 7.62 -5.84
C PHE A 219 -19.11 7.30 -6.24
N THR A 220 -18.39 8.32 -6.70
CA THR A 220 -16.93 8.31 -6.76
C THR A 220 -16.35 9.64 -6.27
N HIS A 221 -15.20 9.58 -5.61
CA HIS A 221 -14.47 10.76 -5.15
C HIS A 221 -13.31 11.06 -6.11
N LEU A 222 -13.26 12.29 -6.61
CA LEU A 222 -12.27 12.75 -7.59
C LEU A 222 -10.96 13.22 -6.95
N TRP A 223 -10.98 13.54 -5.66
CA TRP A 223 -9.81 13.99 -4.90
C TRP A 223 -9.19 15.28 -5.47
N ASN A 224 -9.98 16.34 -5.67
CA ASN A 224 -9.50 17.59 -6.28
C ASN A 224 -8.29 18.20 -5.54
N GLY A 225 -8.14 17.92 -4.23
CA GLY A 225 -6.96 18.30 -3.45
C GLY A 225 -5.65 17.69 -3.99
N ALA A 226 -5.66 16.46 -4.52
CA ALA A 226 -4.52 15.84 -5.18
C ALA A 226 -4.15 16.61 -6.46
N TRP A 227 -5.14 16.96 -7.27
CA TRP A 227 -4.94 17.69 -8.52
C TRP A 227 -4.44 19.12 -8.29
N ALA A 228 -4.90 19.78 -7.22
CA ALA A 228 -4.39 21.09 -6.80
C ALA A 228 -2.92 21.03 -6.40
N ALA A 229 -2.50 19.99 -5.67
CA ALA A 229 -1.11 19.83 -5.27
C ALA A 229 -0.18 19.76 -6.50
N LEU A 230 -0.64 19.08 -7.55
CA LEU A 230 0.04 19.02 -8.85
C LEU A 230 -0.15 20.24 -9.76
N ARG A 231 -0.95 21.22 -9.34
CA ARG A 231 -1.26 22.41 -10.15
C ARG A 231 -1.84 22.07 -11.52
N ILE A 232 -2.63 20.99 -11.60
CA ILE A 232 -3.35 20.66 -12.83
C ILE A 232 -4.33 21.80 -13.12
N PRO A 233 -4.23 22.46 -14.28
CA PRO A 233 -5.10 23.57 -14.63
C PRO A 233 -6.53 23.07 -14.83
N ARG A 234 -7.48 23.69 -14.13
CA ARG A 234 -8.89 23.26 -14.11
C ARG A 234 -9.77 23.96 -15.15
N ASP A 235 -9.22 24.96 -15.82
CA ASP A 235 -9.85 25.67 -16.94
C ASP A 235 -9.85 24.86 -18.24
N TYR A 236 -9.08 23.78 -18.30
CA TYR A 236 -9.10 22.81 -19.40
C TYR A 236 -9.87 21.56 -19.01
N GLY A 237 -10.54 20.94 -19.99
CA GLY A 237 -11.19 19.65 -19.77
C GLY A 237 -10.21 18.46 -19.84
N PRO A 238 -10.69 17.28 -19.45
CA PRO A 238 -9.85 16.10 -19.35
C PRO A 238 -9.44 15.55 -20.72
N PRO A 239 -8.38 14.71 -20.78
CA PRO A 239 -7.98 14.01 -22.00
C PRO A 239 -9.14 13.20 -22.59
N ARG A 240 -9.26 13.21 -23.91
CA ARG A 240 -10.28 12.44 -24.65
C ARG A 240 -10.18 10.95 -24.31
N GLY A 241 -11.32 10.32 -24.05
CA GLY A 241 -11.39 8.87 -23.75
C GLY A 241 -11.03 8.50 -22.31
N SER A 242 -10.60 9.44 -21.48
CA SER A 242 -10.45 9.23 -20.03
C SER A 242 -11.80 9.02 -19.33
N LEU A 243 -11.77 8.48 -18.12
CA LEU A 243 -12.99 8.33 -17.30
C LEU A 243 -13.67 9.69 -17.05
N LEU A 244 -12.89 10.75 -16.78
CA LEU A 244 -13.45 12.09 -16.60
C LEU A 244 -14.13 12.61 -17.86
N ASP A 245 -13.58 12.35 -19.05
CA ASP A 245 -14.23 12.72 -20.31
C ASP A 245 -15.56 11.99 -20.50
N MET A 246 -15.62 10.71 -20.11
CA MET A 246 -16.87 9.94 -20.12
C MET A 246 -17.91 10.49 -19.14
N LEU A 247 -17.48 10.86 -17.93
CA LEU A 247 -18.36 11.47 -16.93
C LEU A 247 -18.85 12.86 -17.37
N PHE A 248 -17.97 13.68 -17.96
CA PHE A 248 -18.34 14.99 -18.51
C PHE A 248 -19.40 14.83 -19.61
N ALA A 249 -19.21 13.88 -20.53
CA ALA A 249 -20.20 13.58 -21.56
C ALA A 249 -21.52 13.11 -20.95
N ARG A 250 -21.49 12.18 -19.98
CA ARG A 250 -22.67 11.65 -19.29
C ARG A 250 -23.52 12.75 -18.66
N PHE A 251 -22.89 13.76 -18.06
CA PHE A 251 -23.57 14.85 -17.37
C PHE A 251 -23.64 16.15 -18.19
N GLY A 252 -23.48 16.08 -19.51
CA GLY A 252 -23.72 17.19 -20.42
C GLY A 252 -22.77 18.38 -20.20
N ILE A 253 -21.49 18.11 -19.94
CA ILE A 253 -20.42 19.10 -19.89
C ILE A 253 -19.65 19.01 -21.21
N ALA A 254 -19.83 20.03 -22.06
CA ALA A 254 -19.14 20.10 -23.33
C ALA A 254 -17.73 20.67 -23.14
N VAL A 255 -16.74 19.98 -23.71
CA VAL A 255 -15.35 20.44 -23.74
C VAL A 255 -14.88 20.46 -25.19
N PRO A 256 -14.45 21.61 -25.72
CA PRO A 256 -13.90 21.69 -27.07
C PRO A 256 -12.57 20.96 -27.16
N GLU A 257 -12.26 20.38 -28.32
CA GLU A 257 -11.05 19.57 -28.49
C GLU A 257 -9.77 20.38 -28.22
N GLN A 258 -9.73 21.67 -28.60
CA GLN A 258 -8.60 22.55 -28.33
C GLN A 258 -8.47 22.96 -26.86
N GLY A 259 -9.50 22.73 -26.04
CA GLY A 259 -9.54 23.04 -24.62
C GLY A 259 -9.31 21.84 -23.71
N ARG A 260 -8.68 20.76 -24.23
CA ARG A 260 -8.40 19.54 -23.48
C ARG A 260 -6.94 19.44 -23.07
N LEU A 261 -6.74 18.84 -21.91
CA LEU A 261 -5.42 18.43 -21.45
C LEU A 261 -4.94 17.18 -22.19
N ASN A 262 -3.61 17.08 -22.36
CA ASN A 262 -2.95 15.85 -22.76
C ASN A 262 -2.52 15.08 -21.49
N TYR A 263 -2.84 13.79 -21.42
CA TYR A 263 -2.43 12.93 -20.31
C TYR A 263 -0.90 12.90 -20.14
N GLU A 264 -0.12 12.88 -21.23
CA GLU A 264 1.34 12.88 -21.15
C GLU A 264 1.88 14.13 -20.45
N SER A 265 1.24 15.28 -20.66
CA SER A 265 1.59 16.53 -19.97
C SER A 265 1.26 16.46 -18.49
N ILE A 266 0.09 15.91 -18.14
CA ILE A 266 -0.30 15.70 -16.74
C ILE A 266 0.68 14.74 -16.05
N ALA A 267 1.04 13.64 -16.69
CA ALA A 267 2.02 12.68 -16.18
C ALA A 267 3.40 13.32 -16.02
N SER A 268 3.80 14.19 -16.96
CA SER A 268 5.05 14.95 -16.86
C SER A 268 5.04 15.95 -15.69
N TRP A 269 3.94 16.64 -15.43
CA TRP A 269 3.82 17.55 -14.28
C TRP A 269 3.83 16.79 -12.95
N ALA A 270 3.15 15.64 -12.90
CA ALA A 270 3.20 14.74 -11.76
C ALA A 270 4.63 14.28 -11.46
N MET A 271 5.39 13.97 -12.51
CA MET A 271 6.80 13.63 -12.43
C MET A 271 7.65 14.80 -11.92
N GLU A 272 7.44 16.00 -12.45
CA GLU A 272 8.16 17.21 -12.03
C GLU A 272 7.94 17.54 -10.54
N ASP A 273 6.69 17.49 -10.07
CA ASP A 273 6.37 17.71 -8.65
C ASP A 273 7.08 16.68 -7.75
N CYS A 274 7.07 15.40 -8.14
CA CYS A 274 7.76 14.35 -7.41
C CYS A 274 9.30 14.54 -7.41
N ILE A 275 9.89 15.06 -8.49
CA ILE A 275 11.31 15.44 -8.55
C ILE A 275 11.61 16.60 -7.59
N LEU A 276 10.76 17.63 -7.59
CA LEU A 276 10.93 18.82 -6.76
C LEU A 276 10.82 18.50 -5.27
N GLU A 277 9.89 17.63 -4.88
CA GLU A 277 9.75 17.17 -3.50
C GLU A 277 10.94 16.29 -3.06
N GLU A 278 11.48 15.45 -3.95
CA GLU A 278 12.72 14.70 -3.70
C GLU A 278 13.91 15.64 -3.50
N TYR A 279 14.02 16.68 -4.32
CA TYR A 279 15.05 17.72 -4.19
C TYR A 279 14.94 18.43 -2.84
N LYS A 280 13.76 18.96 -2.49
CA LYS A 280 13.52 19.66 -1.21
C LYS A 280 13.90 18.79 -0.01
N ARG A 281 13.55 17.50 -0.05
CA ARG A 281 13.88 16.55 1.03
C ARG A 281 15.37 16.30 1.17
N ARG A 282 16.11 16.23 0.06
CA ARG A 282 17.58 16.03 0.08
C ARG A 282 18.35 17.30 0.42
N ALA A 283 17.82 18.46 0.06
CA ALA A 283 18.49 19.75 0.19
C ALA A 283 18.36 20.38 1.59
N GLY A 284 17.36 20.01 2.40
CA GLY A 284 17.27 20.36 3.82
C GLY A 284 16.96 21.82 4.18
N GLU A 285 17.22 22.82 3.32
CA GLU A 285 16.68 24.21 3.22
C GLU A 285 17.60 25.10 2.31
N PRO A 286 17.20 26.32 1.88
CA PRO A 286 16.90 26.69 0.50
C PRO A 286 18.09 27.30 -0.27
N ASP A 287 19.22 26.61 -0.46
CA ASP A 287 20.24 27.13 -1.40
C ASP A 287 19.86 26.76 -2.85
N PHE A 288 19.07 27.62 -3.49
CA PHE A 288 18.68 27.52 -4.90
C PHE A 288 19.81 28.03 -5.82
N SER A 289 21.02 27.50 -5.67
CA SER A 289 22.09 27.82 -6.61
C SER A 289 21.89 27.05 -7.92
N ALA A 290 22.12 27.72 -9.05
CA ALA A 290 21.99 27.11 -10.37
C ALA A 290 22.92 25.89 -10.54
N SER A 291 24.04 25.82 -9.80
CA SER A 291 24.93 24.66 -9.81
C SER A 291 24.36 23.47 -9.03
N ALA A 292 23.74 23.68 -7.86
CA ALA A 292 23.14 22.59 -7.07
C ALA A 292 21.97 21.91 -7.82
N VAL A 293 21.15 22.71 -8.51
CA VAL A 293 20.10 22.19 -9.39
C VAL A 293 20.71 21.46 -10.60
N GLY A 294 21.79 22.01 -11.18
CA GLY A 294 22.54 21.38 -12.27
C GLY A 294 23.10 20.00 -11.91
N ASP A 295 23.75 19.89 -10.74
CA ASP A 295 24.35 18.65 -10.22
C ASP A 295 23.28 17.62 -9.88
N PHE A 296 22.15 18.04 -9.30
CA PHE A 296 21.00 17.18 -9.03
C PHE A 296 20.37 16.65 -10.32
N MET A 297 20.19 17.49 -11.35
CA MET A 297 19.67 17.06 -12.66
C MET A 297 20.65 16.14 -13.39
N GLN A 298 21.97 16.35 -13.24
CA GLN A 298 22.98 15.44 -13.76
C GLN A 298 22.95 14.08 -13.05
N ALA A 299 22.80 14.07 -11.72
CA ALA A 299 22.63 12.84 -10.95
C ALA A 299 21.34 12.10 -11.35
N LEU A 300 20.23 12.80 -11.56
CA LEU A 300 18.98 12.22 -12.05
C LEU A 300 19.09 11.62 -13.46
N ARG A 301 19.81 12.28 -14.38
CA ARG A 301 20.06 11.75 -15.72
C ARG A 301 21.01 10.56 -15.73
N ARG A 302 21.96 10.52 -14.80
CA ARG A 302 22.95 9.43 -14.65
C ARG A 302 22.34 8.20 -13.96
N ASP A 303 21.63 8.43 -12.87
CA ASP A 303 21.16 7.39 -11.94
C ASP A 303 19.70 6.96 -12.25
N GLY A 304 19.00 7.72 -13.09
CA GLY A 304 17.58 7.56 -13.38
C GLY A 304 16.71 8.20 -12.31
N TRP A 305 15.52 8.68 -12.69
CA TRP A 305 14.52 9.17 -11.74
C TRP A 305 13.47 8.09 -11.45
N GLN A 306 13.10 7.94 -10.17
CA GLN A 306 12.02 7.09 -9.70
C GLN A 306 11.21 7.88 -8.64
N PRO A 307 9.90 8.10 -8.82
CA PRO A 307 9.08 8.80 -7.83
C PRO A 307 9.00 7.99 -6.53
N ARG A 308 9.37 8.61 -5.41
CA ARG A 308 9.13 8.03 -4.07
C ARG A 308 7.71 8.38 -3.61
N ASP A 309 6.89 7.34 -3.39
CA ASP A 309 5.71 7.23 -2.53
C ASP A 309 4.66 8.35 -2.45
N ARG A 310 4.58 9.29 -3.39
CA ARG A 310 3.48 10.26 -3.42
C ARG A 310 2.71 10.27 -4.73
N LEU A 311 1.41 10.02 -4.53
CA LEU A 311 0.25 10.40 -5.31
C LEU A 311 -0.15 9.62 -6.56
N TYR A 312 0.70 8.81 -7.20
CA TYR A 312 0.31 8.17 -8.47
C TYR A 312 0.67 6.70 -8.55
N ARG A 313 -0.23 5.87 -8.05
CA ARG A 313 -0.27 4.44 -8.37
C ARG A 313 -1.69 3.90 -8.27
N PRO A 314 -2.16 3.10 -9.25
CA PRO A 314 -3.24 2.14 -9.03
C PRO A 314 -3.06 1.43 -7.67
N GLN A 315 -4.03 1.55 -6.77
CA GLN A 315 -4.12 0.75 -5.57
C GLN A 315 -4.68 -0.59 -6.00
N GLN A 316 -3.74 -1.51 -6.19
CA GLN A 316 -3.71 -2.82 -5.56
C GLN A 316 -4.92 -3.13 -4.64
N PRO A 317 -5.59 -4.28 -4.82
CA PRO A 317 -6.78 -4.65 -4.07
C PRO A 317 -6.55 -4.58 -2.55
N GLN A 318 -7.44 -3.85 -1.87
CA GLN A 318 -7.42 -3.62 -0.43
C GLN A 318 -7.27 -4.93 0.37
N HIS A 319 -6.31 -4.94 1.28
CA HIS A 319 -6.03 -5.99 2.25
C HIS A 319 -7.31 -6.62 2.83
N LEU A 320 -7.59 -7.84 2.40
CA LEU A 320 -8.46 -8.76 3.13
C LEU A 320 -7.84 -8.98 4.54
N PRO A 321 -8.63 -9.04 5.63
CA PRO A 321 -8.14 -9.65 6.85
C PRO A 321 -7.56 -11.03 6.52
N PHE A 322 -6.36 -11.35 7.00
CA PHE A 322 -5.94 -12.75 7.07
C PHE A 322 -6.84 -13.46 8.08
N GLU A 323 -7.57 -14.45 7.60
CA GLU A 323 -8.68 -15.04 8.34
C GLU A 323 -8.28 -16.14 9.33
N THR A 324 -7.01 -16.54 9.43
CA THR A 324 -6.65 -17.68 10.28
C THR A 324 -5.28 -17.54 10.96
N GLN A 325 -5.31 -17.49 12.29
CA GLN A 325 -4.16 -17.79 13.16
C GLN A 325 -3.91 -19.30 13.17
N SER A 326 -2.67 -19.72 13.43
CA SER A 326 -2.34 -21.13 13.65
C SER A 326 -3.12 -21.68 14.85
N ALA A 327 -3.62 -22.90 14.73
CA ALA A 327 -4.17 -23.66 15.85
C ALA A 327 -3.09 -24.10 16.85
N HIS A 328 -1.85 -24.23 16.37
CA HIS A 328 -0.70 -24.70 17.16
C HIS A 328 0.55 -23.82 16.92
N PRO A 329 0.58 -22.62 17.53
CA PRO A 329 1.76 -21.75 17.49
C PRO A 329 3.04 -22.49 17.89
N GLN A 330 4.09 -22.28 17.10
CA GLN A 330 5.40 -22.91 17.26
C GLN A 330 6.49 -21.85 17.12
N THR A 331 7.71 -22.18 17.58
CA THR A 331 8.89 -21.35 17.37
C THR A 331 9.61 -21.77 16.10
N VAL A 332 9.83 -20.82 15.20
CA VAL A 332 10.67 -20.97 14.00
C VAL A 332 11.93 -20.12 14.13
N ARG A 333 13.04 -20.62 13.60
CA ARG A 333 14.36 -20.00 13.77
C ARG A 333 15.03 -19.77 12.42
N THR A 334 15.74 -18.66 12.31
CA THR A 334 16.52 -18.31 11.13
C THR A 334 17.82 -17.63 11.52
N PHE A 335 18.70 -17.41 10.55
CA PHE A 335 19.96 -16.69 10.72
C PHE A 335 20.06 -15.53 9.73
N TRP A 336 20.52 -14.38 10.21
CA TRP A 336 20.78 -13.20 9.39
C TRP A 336 22.10 -12.56 9.78
N HIS A 337 22.94 -12.24 8.79
CA HIS A 337 24.14 -11.44 8.97
C HIS A 337 24.05 -10.17 8.14
N GLY A 338 24.15 -9.01 8.80
CA GLY A 338 24.06 -7.69 8.19
C GLY A 338 23.24 -6.74 9.07
N ALA A 339 23.60 -5.46 9.04
CA ALA A 339 22.93 -4.43 9.84
C ALA A 339 21.46 -4.20 9.47
N VAL A 340 21.07 -4.54 8.23
CA VAL A 340 19.72 -4.37 7.70
C VAL A 340 19.31 -5.63 6.95
N MET A 341 18.08 -6.10 7.20
CA MET A 341 17.45 -7.17 6.44
C MET A 341 16.61 -6.57 5.30
N PRO A 342 16.74 -7.00 4.03
CA PRO A 342 15.90 -6.50 2.96
C PRO A 342 14.42 -6.86 3.16
N LEU A 343 13.55 -6.07 2.55
CA LEU A 343 12.10 -6.12 2.78
C LEU A 343 11.46 -7.44 2.36
N TYR A 344 11.99 -8.09 1.33
CA TYR A 344 11.51 -9.41 0.88
C TYR A 344 11.66 -10.46 1.98
N GLN A 345 12.82 -10.52 2.65
CA GLN A 345 13.07 -11.45 3.74
C GLN A 345 12.28 -11.08 5.00
N GLN A 346 12.15 -9.78 5.28
CA GLN A 346 11.28 -9.33 6.38
C GLN A 346 9.82 -9.74 6.15
N ALA A 347 9.31 -9.64 4.92
CA ALA A 347 7.95 -10.07 4.58
C ALA A 347 7.77 -11.59 4.75
N CYS A 348 8.78 -12.36 4.32
CA CYS A 348 8.83 -13.81 4.50
C CYS A 348 8.73 -14.17 5.99
N LEU A 349 9.58 -13.60 6.84
CA LEU A 349 9.54 -13.88 8.28
C LEU A 349 8.27 -13.35 8.96
N ALA A 350 7.78 -12.18 8.53
CA ALA A 350 6.54 -11.61 9.06
C ALA A 350 5.30 -12.44 8.71
N SER A 351 5.34 -13.27 7.66
CA SER A 351 4.24 -14.21 7.38
C SER A 351 4.04 -15.23 8.50
N PHE A 352 5.13 -15.78 9.06
CA PHE A 352 5.07 -16.70 10.20
C PHE A 352 4.55 -16.00 11.47
N ALA A 353 5.10 -14.82 11.77
CA ALA A 353 4.68 -14.02 12.93
C ALA A 353 3.19 -13.68 12.87
N ARG A 354 2.68 -13.32 11.68
CA ARG A 354 1.26 -13.00 11.49
C ARG A 354 0.32 -14.19 11.62
N HIS A 355 0.78 -15.40 11.32
CA HIS A 355 0.04 -16.63 11.60
C HIS A 355 0.18 -17.09 13.07
N GLY A 356 0.86 -16.29 13.92
CA GLY A 356 0.94 -16.53 15.36
C GLY A 356 2.18 -17.31 15.81
N HIS A 357 3.08 -17.67 14.90
CA HIS A 357 4.34 -18.32 15.26
C HIS A 357 5.33 -17.34 15.87
N ARG A 358 6.18 -17.82 16.78
CA ARG A 358 7.31 -17.05 17.29
C ARG A 358 8.47 -17.17 16.30
N VAL A 359 8.98 -16.06 15.80
CA VAL A 359 10.14 -16.05 14.89
C VAL A 359 11.39 -15.58 15.62
N GLU A 360 12.40 -16.43 15.74
CA GLU A 360 13.70 -16.08 16.33
C GLU A 360 14.75 -15.88 15.22
N VAL A 361 15.35 -14.69 15.17
CA VAL A 361 16.38 -14.32 14.20
C VAL A 361 17.73 -14.27 14.91
N PHE A 362 18.59 -15.23 14.63
CA PHE A 362 19.96 -15.27 15.15
C PHE A 362 20.86 -14.36 14.31
N THR A 363 21.62 -13.49 14.97
CA THR A 363 22.56 -12.57 14.31
C THR A 363 23.77 -12.30 15.19
N TYR A 364 24.91 -11.98 14.56
CA TYR A 364 26.11 -11.49 15.24
C TYR A 364 26.09 -9.96 15.44
N SER A 365 25.16 -9.25 14.79
CA SER A 365 25.10 -7.78 14.82
C SER A 365 24.48 -7.26 16.11
N GLU A 366 25.28 -6.55 16.91
CA GLU A 366 24.83 -5.93 18.15
C GLU A 366 23.83 -4.80 17.87
N GLY A 367 22.69 -4.79 18.58
CA GLY A 367 21.67 -3.77 18.43
C GLY A 367 20.81 -3.87 17.16
N ALA A 368 20.87 -5.00 16.43
CA ALA A 368 19.98 -5.25 15.30
C ALA A 368 18.50 -5.12 15.74
N ARG A 369 17.72 -4.37 14.96
CA ARG A 369 16.26 -4.25 15.13
C ARG A 369 15.61 -4.60 13.80
N PHE A 370 14.80 -5.65 13.80
CA PHE A 370 14.00 -6.06 12.65
C PHE A 370 12.53 -5.66 12.85
N ALA A 371 11.68 -5.93 11.86
CA ALA A 371 10.25 -5.66 11.93
C ALA A 371 9.57 -6.22 13.19
N ASP A 372 8.47 -5.57 13.58
CA ASP A 372 7.65 -5.96 14.74
C ASP A 372 7.22 -7.45 14.63
N GLY A 373 7.39 -8.18 15.74
CA GLY A 373 7.09 -9.62 15.82
C GLY A 373 8.30 -10.55 15.60
N LEU A 374 9.47 -10.02 15.25
CA LEU A 374 10.72 -10.78 15.13
C LEU A 374 11.56 -10.68 16.42
N HIS A 375 11.98 -11.81 16.96
CA HIS A 375 12.78 -11.89 18.19
C HIS A 375 14.26 -12.09 17.87
N VAL A 376 15.07 -11.07 18.13
CA VAL A 376 16.52 -11.11 17.90
C VAL A 376 17.20 -11.97 18.96
N ARG A 377 18.12 -12.84 18.54
CA ARG A 377 19.00 -13.65 19.42
C ARG A 377 20.45 -13.56 18.98
N ASP A 378 21.37 -13.75 19.91
CA ASP A 378 22.79 -13.70 19.62
C ASP A 378 23.22 -15.01 18.95
N ALA A 379 23.78 -14.93 17.74
CA ALA A 379 24.29 -16.10 17.03
C ALA A 379 25.46 -16.78 17.74
N ARG A 380 26.18 -16.06 18.62
CA ARG A 380 27.26 -16.61 19.46
C ARG A 380 26.76 -17.66 20.46
N GLU A 381 25.46 -17.72 20.71
CA GLU A 381 24.82 -18.78 21.49
C GLU A 381 24.95 -20.16 20.82
N ILE A 382 25.11 -20.19 19.48
CA ILE A 382 25.19 -21.44 18.71
C ILE A 382 26.63 -21.73 18.26
N LEU A 383 27.30 -20.74 17.65
CA LEU A 383 28.67 -20.85 17.18
C LEU A 383 29.39 -19.50 17.28
N PRO A 384 30.71 -19.46 17.56
CA PRO A 384 31.51 -18.24 17.49
C PRO A 384 31.47 -17.58 16.11
N GLU A 385 31.56 -16.25 16.07
CA GLU A 385 31.45 -15.45 14.85
C GLU A 385 32.50 -15.84 13.81
N GLU A 386 33.75 -16.00 14.25
CA GLU A 386 34.88 -16.35 13.40
C GLU A 386 34.67 -17.67 12.68
N ARG A 387 33.91 -18.61 13.27
CA ARG A 387 33.63 -19.93 12.69
C ARG A 387 32.61 -19.88 11.55
N VAL A 388 31.77 -18.85 11.52
CA VAL A 388 30.65 -18.71 10.57
C VAL A 388 30.94 -17.65 9.52
N LEU A 389 31.53 -16.53 9.93
CA LEU A 389 31.91 -15.41 9.07
C LEU A 389 33.40 -15.51 8.72
N ARG A 390 33.70 -15.77 7.45
CA ARG A 390 35.07 -15.97 6.97
C ARG A 390 35.48 -14.83 6.02
N PRO A 391 36.62 -14.16 6.25
CA PRO A 391 37.15 -13.21 5.29
C PRO A 391 37.47 -13.88 3.94
N LEU A 392 37.02 -13.26 2.85
CA LEU A 392 37.31 -13.67 1.47
C LEU A 392 38.18 -12.61 0.77
N ALA A 393 38.81 -12.99 -0.34
CA ALA A 393 39.58 -12.07 -1.17
C ALA A 393 38.75 -10.87 -1.63
N GLY A 394 39.38 -9.69 -1.67
CA GLY A 394 38.71 -8.44 -2.05
C GLY A 394 37.82 -7.83 -0.96
N GLY A 395 38.03 -8.18 0.31
CA GLY A 395 37.32 -7.59 1.46
C GLY A 395 35.88 -8.06 1.64
N LYS A 396 35.47 -9.14 0.94
CA LYS A 396 34.16 -9.77 1.09
C LYS A 396 34.15 -10.68 2.31
N VAL A 397 32.97 -10.92 2.87
CA VAL A 397 32.76 -11.90 3.94
C VAL A 397 31.94 -13.05 3.40
N GLY A 398 32.46 -14.26 3.54
CA GLY A 398 31.78 -15.51 3.28
C GLY A 398 31.02 -16.00 4.51
N ILE A 399 29.85 -16.59 4.30
CA ILE A 399 28.97 -17.04 5.39
C ILE A 399 28.80 -18.56 5.31
N ARG A 400 29.26 -19.29 6.33
CA ARG A 400 29.04 -20.74 6.48
C ARG A 400 27.64 -21.04 7.04
N ALA A 401 26.59 -20.55 6.37
CA ALA A 401 25.21 -20.63 6.84
C ALA A 401 24.73 -22.07 7.07
N ASN A 402 25.18 -23.03 6.25
CA ASN A 402 24.85 -24.45 6.42
C ASN A 402 25.44 -25.03 7.73
N LEU A 403 26.68 -24.67 8.08
CA LEU A 403 27.27 -25.08 9.36
C LEU A 403 26.46 -24.54 10.54
N PHE A 404 26.09 -23.25 10.48
CA PHE A 404 25.27 -22.63 11.51
C PHE A 404 23.90 -23.30 11.64
N ARG A 405 23.23 -23.58 10.51
CA ARG A 405 21.94 -24.29 10.48
C ARG A 405 22.00 -25.64 11.19
N TYR A 406 22.98 -26.48 10.84
CA TYR A 406 23.09 -27.81 11.46
C TYR A 406 23.44 -27.72 12.94
N ALA A 407 24.32 -26.78 13.33
CA ALA A 407 24.63 -26.54 14.74
C ALA A 407 23.41 -26.07 15.54
N LEU A 408 22.61 -25.15 14.98
CA LEU A 408 21.40 -24.66 15.62
C LEU A 408 20.38 -25.78 15.82
N LEU A 409 20.12 -26.59 14.78
CA LEU A 409 19.18 -27.70 14.86
C LEU A 409 19.66 -28.82 15.81
N GLU A 410 20.97 -29.11 15.82
CA GLU A 410 21.56 -30.07 16.77
C GLU A 410 21.37 -29.62 18.22
N GLN A 411 21.53 -28.33 18.52
CA GLN A 411 21.51 -27.81 19.90
C GLN A 411 20.11 -27.45 20.41
N LEU A 412 19.26 -26.81 19.58
CA LEU A 412 17.98 -26.22 20.03
C LEU A 412 16.73 -26.95 19.54
N ALA A 413 16.88 -27.96 18.68
CA ALA A 413 15.76 -28.63 18.00
C ALA A 413 14.83 -27.66 17.25
N GLY A 414 13.68 -28.18 16.82
CA GLY A 414 12.58 -27.40 16.27
C GLY A 414 12.86 -26.98 14.83
N TRP A 415 12.30 -25.85 14.44
CA TRP A 415 12.26 -25.41 13.04
C TRP A 415 13.42 -24.49 12.68
N TRP A 416 14.08 -24.82 11.58
CA TRP A 416 14.85 -23.88 10.76
C TRP A 416 14.03 -23.45 9.55
N ILE A 417 14.05 -22.14 9.26
CA ILE A 417 13.58 -21.57 7.99
C ILE A 417 14.64 -20.61 7.42
N ASP A 418 14.86 -20.67 6.11
CA ASP A 418 15.65 -19.65 5.41
C ASP A 418 14.88 -18.31 5.38
N PRO A 419 15.59 -17.16 5.41
CA PRO A 419 14.94 -15.85 5.46
C PRO A 419 14.05 -15.51 4.25
N ASP A 420 14.17 -16.24 3.15
CA ASP A 420 13.43 -16.06 1.90
C ASP A 420 12.30 -17.11 1.71
N VAL A 421 11.87 -17.75 2.81
CA VAL A 421 10.71 -18.65 2.83
C VAL A 421 9.51 -17.95 3.45
N MET A 422 8.40 -17.94 2.73
CA MET A 422 7.12 -17.40 3.18
C MET A 422 6.17 -18.54 3.61
N LEU A 423 5.47 -18.33 4.73
CA LEU A 423 4.39 -19.20 5.19
C LEU A 423 3.07 -18.75 4.57
N MET A 424 2.47 -19.64 3.79
CA MET A 424 1.27 -19.40 2.99
C MET A 424 0.00 -19.92 3.66
N GLN A 425 0.14 -20.90 4.56
CA GLN A 425 -0.94 -21.51 5.34
C GLN A 425 -0.65 -21.39 6.84
N PRO A 426 -1.67 -21.24 7.69
CA PRO A 426 -1.47 -20.88 9.09
C PRO A 426 -0.72 -21.93 9.91
N ASP A 427 -0.89 -23.22 9.63
CA ASP A 427 -0.32 -24.29 10.44
C ASP A 427 0.94 -24.90 9.82
N LEU A 428 1.93 -25.17 10.66
CA LEU A 428 3.14 -25.91 10.30
C LEU A 428 2.88 -27.43 10.32
N PRO A 429 3.65 -28.23 9.55
CA PRO A 429 3.54 -29.68 9.58
C PRO A 429 3.68 -30.29 10.97
N ASP A 430 2.86 -31.32 11.22
CA ASP A 430 2.94 -32.15 12.42
C ASP A 430 4.19 -33.05 12.42
N GLY A 431 4.56 -33.55 13.60
CA GLY A 431 5.69 -34.47 13.78
C GLY A 431 6.99 -33.79 14.23
N ASP A 432 7.94 -34.59 14.69
CA ASP A 432 9.21 -34.10 15.28
C ASP A 432 10.34 -33.91 14.25
N VAL A 433 10.18 -34.49 13.07
CA VAL A 433 11.11 -34.38 11.95
C VAL A 433 10.38 -33.90 10.71
N TYR A 434 10.94 -32.90 10.03
CA TYR A 434 10.45 -32.41 8.77
C TYR A 434 11.61 -32.09 7.83
N ILE A 435 11.49 -32.54 6.58
CA ILE A 435 12.37 -32.17 5.47
C ILE A 435 11.47 -31.99 4.25
N ALA A 436 11.56 -30.89 3.52
CA ALA A 436 10.76 -30.74 2.31
C ALA A 436 11.15 -31.78 1.22
N PRO A 437 10.20 -32.18 0.36
CA PRO A 437 10.47 -33.12 -0.73
C PRO A 437 11.62 -32.65 -1.65
N PRO A 438 12.34 -33.58 -2.30
CA PRO A 438 13.42 -33.22 -3.22
C PRO A 438 12.96 -32.29 -4.35
N ASP A 439 13.85 -31.38 -4.77
CA ASP A 439 13.62 -30.49 -5.90
C ASP A 439 13.54 -31.26 -7.24
N VAL A 440 13.30 -30.53 -8.34
CA VAL A 440 13.24 -31.10 -9.70
C VAL A 440 14.54 -31.81 -10.12
N PHE A 441 15.66 -31.56 -9.43
CA PHE A 441 16.95 -32.21 -9.63
C PHE A 441 17.20 -33.35 -8.63
N ARG A 442 16.16 -33.77 -7.88
CA ARG A 442 16.21 -34.78 -6.82
C ARG A 442 17.13 -34.43 -5.66
N ARG A 443 17.39 -33.14 -5.42
CA ARG A 443 18.16 -32.68 -4.27
C ARG A 443 17.24 -32.28 -3.14
N THR A 444 17.57 -32.73 -1.94
CA THR A 444 16.86 -32.38 -0.73
C THR A 444 17.16 -30.93 -0.33
N PRO A 445 16.14 -30.05 -0.30
CA PRO A 445 16.34 -28.66 0.08
C PRO A 445 16.67 -28.52 1.57
N VAL A 446 17.44 -27.49 1.92
CA VAL A 446 17.82 -27.14 3.30
C VAL A 446 17.04 -25.95 3.85
N ALA A 447 16.12 -25.39 3.05
CA ALA A 447 15.47 -24.12 3.35
C ALA A 447 14.44 -24.21 4.48
N VAL A 448 13.83 -25.39 4.69
CA VAL A 448 12.91 -25.64 5.80
C VAL A 448 13.20 -27.02 6.38
N LEU A 449 13.62 -27.07 7.64
CA LEU A 449 13.97 -28.31 8.34
C LEU A 449 13.40 -28.30 9.75
N LYS A 450 12.98 -29.46 10.25
CA LYS A 450 12.67 -29.67 11.66
C LYS A 450 13.34 -30.93 12.17
N PHE A 451 14.00 -30.86 13.32
CA PHE A 451 14.60 -32.03 13.97
C PHE A 451 14.55 -31.91 15.50
N PRO A 452 14.56 -33.04 16.23
CA PRO A 452 14.81 -33.04 17.68
C PRO A 452 16.28 -32.77 18.00
N THR A 453 16.57 -32.37 19.23
CA THR A 453 17.92 -32.10 19.72
C THR A 453 18.81 -33.33 19.54
N HIS A 454 20.06 -33.13 19.12
CA HIS A 454 21.05 -34.19 18.89
C HIS A 454 20.61 -35.30 17.93
N HIS A 455 19.67 -35.02 17.01
CA HIS A 455 19.30 -35.99 15.99
C HIS A 455 20.56 -36.45 15.20
N PRO A 456 20.83 -37.76 15.03
CA PRO A 456 22.08 -38.26 14.46
C PRO A 456 22.43 -37.65 13.10
N LEU A 457 21.42 -37.36 12.28
CA LEU A 457 21.61 -36.72 10.97
C LEU A 457 22.15 -35.28 11.10
N MET A 458 21.68 -34.49 12.08
CA MET A 458 22.18 -33.13 12.30
C MET A 458 23.58 -33.13 12.88
N VAL A 459 23.90 -34.07 13.77
CA VAL A 459 25.26 -34.28 14.30
C VAL A 459 26.24 -34.61 13.17
N GLU A 460 25.87 -35.56 12.31
CA GLU A 460 26.69 -35.94 11.16
C GLU A 460 26.82 -34.79 10.14
N ALA A 461 25.73 -34.09 9.84
CA ALA A 461 25.72 -32.95 8.93
C ALA A 461 26.59 -31.80 9.45
N ARG A 462 26.52 -31.48 10.74
CA ARG A 462 27.38 -30.48 11.38
C ARG A 462 28.84 -30.87 11.28
N ALA A 463 29.20 -32.10 11.65
CA ALA A 463 30.58 -32.58 11.61
C ALA A 463 31.16 -32.55 10.19
N LYS A 464 30.40 -33.04 9.19
CA LYS A 464 30.81 -32.99 7.78
C LYS A 464 30.91 -31.55 7.27
N ALA A 465 29.94 -30.68 7.59
CA ALA A 465 29.98 -29.27 7.19
C ALA A 465 31.17 -28.52 7.82
N ASP A 466 31.53 -28.89 9.06
CA ASP A 466 32.64 -28.27 9.77
C ASP A 466 34.01 -28.64 9.19
N ALA A 467 34.15 -29.90 8.76
CA ALA A 467 35.39 -30.45 8.19
C ALA A 467 35.70 -29.99 6.75
N LEU A 468 34.78 -29.29 6.10
CA LEU A 468 35.00 -28.74 4.76
C LEU A 468 36.00 -27.59 4.80
N ASP A 469 36.86 -27.54 3.77
CA ASP A 469 37.86 -26.48 3.59
C ASP A 469 37.22 -25.08 3.58
N ASP A 470 38.00 -24.04 3.90
CA ASP A 470 37.56 -22.64 3.95
C ASP A 470 37.40 -22.00 2.55
N SER A 471 36.89 -22.74 1.55
CA SER A 471 36.56 -22.23 0.22
C SER A 471 35.04 -22.08 0.02
N PRO A 472 34.57 -21.06 -0.73
CA PRO A 472 33.15 -20.89 -1.05
C PRO A 472 32.52 -22.13 -1.70
N GLU A 473 33.22 -22.78 -2.63
CA GLU A 473 32.76 -23.98 -3.33
C GLU A 473 32.54 -25.15 -2.35
N ALA A 474 33.41 -25.29 -1.35
CA ALA A 474 33.23 -26.29 -0.31
C ALA A 474 32.03 -25.97 0.59
N TRP A 475 31.77 -24.70 0.92
CA TRP A 475 30.63 -24.34 1.75
C TRP A 475 29.27 -24.55 1.07
N GLU A 476 29.20 -24.38 -0.26
CA GLU A 476 28.01 -24.73 -1.04
C GLU A 476 27.71 -26.23 -0.98
N ARG A 477 28.75 -27.09 -0.97
CA ARG A 477 28.58 -28.54 -0.85
C ARG A 477 27.93 -28.95 0.48
N ALA A 478 28.10 -28.18 1.56
CA ALA A 478 27.42 -28.41 2.83
C ALA A 478 25.89 -28.19 2.78
N GLY A 479 25.35 -27.60 1.70
CA GLY A 479 23.93 -27.36 1.54
C GLY A 479 23.16 -28.60 1.07
N ALA A 480 22.34 -28.42 0.03
CA ALA A 480 21.46 -29.46 -0.48
C ALA A 480 22.21 -30.74 -0.92
N ALA A 481 23.44 -30.62 -1.42
CA ALA A 481 24.24 -31.78 -1.84
C ALA A 481 24.56 -32.72 -0.67
N LEU A 482 25.14 -32.18 0.41
CA LEU A 482 25.42 -32.94 1.63
C LEU A 482 24.14 -33.51 2.24
N LEU A 483 23.07 -32.71 2.36
CA LEU A 483 21.83 -33.20 2.96
C LEU A 483 21.23 -34.35 2.14
N SER A 484 21.25 -34.26 0.80
CA SER A 484 20.78 -35.31 -0.11
C SER A 484 21.55 -36.62 0.07
N GLU A 485 22.88 -36.56 0.23
CA GLU A 485 23.71 -37.73 0.52
C GLU A 485 23.32 -38.36 1.85
N LEU A 486 23.11 -37.54 2.88
CA LEU A 486 22.82 -38.01 4.23
C LEU A 486 21.44 -38.65 4.37
N VAL A 487 20.43 -38.15 3.66
CA VAL A 487 19.08 -38.72 3.69
C VAL A 487 18.90 -39.93 2.76
N LEU A 488 19.83 -40.16 1.82
CA LEU A 488 19.75 -41.27 0.88
C LEU A 488 19.69 -42.61 1.63
N GLY A 489 18.65 -43.40 1.36
CA GLY A 489 18.44 -44.70 2.00
C GLY A 489 17.89 -44.63 3.43
N ARG A 490 17.52 -43.45 3.94
CA ARG A 490 16.84 -43.29 5.25
C ARG A 490 15.34 -43.07 5.05
N ASP A 491 14.52 -43.66 5.93
CA ASP A 491 13.06 -43.51 5.94
C ASP A 491 12.58 -42.18 6.56
N ILE A 492 13.31 -41.10 6.31
CA ILE A 492 12.99 -39.75 6.82
C ILE A 492 12.20 -38.95 5.77
N LEU A 493 12.39 -39.25 4.48
CA LEU A 493 11.71 -38.56 3.38
C LEU A 493 10.26 -39.01 3.17
N SER A 494 9.86 -40.16 3.73
CA SER A 494 8.50 -40.72 3.60
C SER A 494 7.43 -39.93 4.36
N GLN A 495 7.83 -39.02 5.25
CA GLN A 495 6.93 -38.28 6.15
C GLN A 495 6.52 -36.91 5.60
N SER A 496 7.12 -36.46 4.49
CA SER A 496 6.94 -35.09 4.00
C SER A 496 5.96 -35.01 2.83
N LYS A 497 4.88 -34.26 3.03
CA LYS A 497 3.85 -34.01 2.01
C LYS A 497 3.89 -32.59 1.44
N ASP A 498 4.47 -31.64 2.18
CA ASP A 498 4.42 -30.23 1.85
C ASP A 498 5.69 -29.79 1.12
N GLY A 499 5.54 -29.32 -0.12
CA GLY A 499 6.61 -28.73 -0.91
C GLY A 499 6.98 -27.30 -0.49
N LEU A 500 7.99 -26.73 -1.14
CA LEU A 500 8.39 -25.32 -0.99
C LEU A 500 7.68 -24.37 -1.97
N GLY A 501 6.47 -24.76 -2.38
CA GLY A 501 5.66 -24.01 -3.34
C GLY A 501 6.01 -24.29 -4.80
N PRO A 502 5.34 -23.63 -5.75
CA PRO A 502 5.47 -23.90 -7.19
C PRO A 502 6.71 -23.24 -7.84
N ILE A 503 7.48 -22.45 -7.07
CA ILE A 503 8.64 -21.75 -7.58
C ILE A 503 9.92 -22.56 -7.34
N SER A 504 10.68 -22.69 -8.41
CA SER A 504 11.99 -23.31 -8.46
C SER A 504 13.00 -22.33 -9.04
N TRP A 505 14.27 -22.72 -9.03
CA TRP A 505 15.36 -21.97 -9.66
C TRP A 505 15.11 -21.62 -11.15
N LEU A 506 14.29 -22.40 -11.87
CA LEU A 506 14.06 -22.25 -13.31
C LEU A 506 12.97 -21.22 -13.66
N ASN A 507 12.05 -20.95 -12.74
CA ASN A 507 10.86 -20.14 -12.97
C ASN A 507 10.71 -19.01 -11.95
N VAL A 508 11.80 -18.62 -11.29
CA VAL A 508 11.85 -17.41 -10.45
C VAL A 508 11.29 -16.16 -11.17
N PRO A 509 11.55 -15.90 -12.46
CA PRO A 509 10.98 -14.74 -13.15
C PRO A 509 9.45 -14.68 -13.11
N ASP A 510 8.76 -15.83 -13.03
CA ASP A 510 7.30 -15.89 -13.01
C ASP A 510 6.72 -15.18 -11.78
N LEU A 511 7.45 -15.15 -10.65
CA LEU A 511 7.07 -14.37 -9.46
C LEU A 511 6.91 -12.87 -9.78
N PHE A 512 7.69 -12.38 -10.74
CA PHE A 512 7.74 -10.99 -11.14
C PHE A 512 6.87 -10.69 -12.37
N ASP A 513 6.36 -11.70 -13.06
CA ASP A 513 5.56 -11.56 -14.28
C ASP A 513 4.07 -11.34 -13.94
N PRO A 514 3.48 -10.16 -14.25
CA PRO A 514 2.05 -9.93 -14.07
C PRO A 514 1.18 -10.91 -14.87
N GLY A 515 1.65 -11.37 -16.04
CA GLY A 515 0.94 -12.36 -16.87
C GLY A 515 0.88 -13.76 -16.27
N LYS A 516 1.73 -14.08 -15.29
CA LYS A 516 1.76 -15.36 -14.57
C LYS A 516 1.00 -15.34 -13.25
N ARG A 517 0.49 -14.18 -12.84
CA ARG A 517 -0.15 -13.99 -11.53
C ARG A 517 -1.25 -15.01 -11.25
N ASP A 518 -2.22 -15.13 -12.15
CA ASP A 518 -3.41 -15.98 -11.92
C ASP A 518 -3.07 -17.49 -11.98
N GLU A 519 -2.00 -17.85 -12.69
CA GLU A 519 -1.44 -19.21 -12.67
C GLU A 519 -0.78 -19.51 -11.34
N LEU A 520 0.03 -18.58 -10.81
CA LEU A 520 0.68 -18.71 -9.51
C LEU A 520 -0.32 -18.75 -8.36
N TYR A 521 -1.42 -17.99 -8.43
CA TYR A 521 -2.50 -18.11 -7.45
C TYR A 521 -3.09 -19.51 -7.39
N ARG A 522 -3.36 -20.12 -8.54
CA ARG A 522 -3.95 -21.47 -8.60
C ARG A 522 -2.96 -22.53 -8.15
N THR A 523 -1.70 -22.43 -8.59
CA THR A 523 -0.67 -23.43 -8.29
C THR A 523 -0.14 -23.35 -6.85
N ALA A 524 -0.17 -22.16 -6.24
CA ALA A 524 0.23 -21.95 -4.86
C ALA A 524 -0.92 -22.04 -3.84
N ALA A 525 -2.18 -22.25 -4.27
CA ALA A 525 -3.35 -22.22 -3.39
C ALA A 525 -3.22 -23.16 -2.19
N ASP A 526 -2.75 -24.39 -2.44
CA ASP A 526 -2.57 -25.43 -1.42
C ASP A 526 -1.13 -25.50 -0.87
N ALA A 527 -0.23 -24.64 -1.37
CA ALA A 527 1.15 -24.62 -0.91
C ALA A 527 1.21 -24.09 0.52
N ARG A 528 1.86 -24.83 1.43
CA ARG A 528 2.10 -24.36 2.80
C ARG A 528 3.26 -23.37 2.88
N PHE A 529 4.33 -23.65 2.14
CA PHE A 529 5.49 -22.79 2.05
C PHE A 529 5.64 -22.26 0.62
N LEU A 530 6.20 -21.06 0.49
CA LEU A 530 6.65 -20.52 -0.78
C LEU A 530 8.09 -20.05 -0.61
N HIS A 531 9.02 -20.71 -1.30
CA HIS A 531 10.44 -20.31 -1.31
C HIS A 531 10.69 -19.32 -2.44
N LEU A 532 11.14 -18.11 -2.11
CA LEU A 532 11.36 -17.05 -3.09
C LEU A 532 12.63 -17.26 -3.95
N GLN A 533 13.55 -18.13 -3.51
CA GLN A 533 14.80 -18.43 -4.21
C GLN A 533 15.68 -17.18 -4.41
N ASP A 534 15.88 -16.38 -3.35
CA ASP A 534 16.57 -15.07 -3.40
C ASP A 534 18.00 -15.16 -4.01
N GLU A 535 18.64 -16.33 -3.92
CA GLU A 535 19.94 -16.55 -4.57
C GLU A 535 19.91 -16.33 -6.09
N VAL A 536 18.81 -16.67 -6.77
CA VAL A 536 18.66 -16.39 -8.21
C VAL A 536 18.63 -14.90 -8.48
N TRP A 537 18.03 -14.14 -7.56
CA TRP A 537 17.81 -12.71 -7.68
C TRP A 537 19.15 -12.00 -7.52
N ARG A 538 19.90 -12.37 -6.47
CA ARG A 538 21.25 -11.88 -6.22
C ARG A 538 22.19 -12.17 -7.38
N ARG A 539 22.17 -13.40 -7.93
CA ARG A 539 22.99 -13.78 -9.08
C ARG A 539 22.62 -13.04 -10.36
N ALA A 540 21.33 -12.76 -10.55
CA ALA A 540 20.86 -11.96 -11.66
C ALA A 540 21.13 -10.45 -11.49
N GLY A 541 21.52 -10.01 -10.29
CA GLY A 541 21.68 -8.59 -9.97
C GLY A 541 20.35 -7.86 -9.87
N ILE A 542 19.27 -8.57 -9.54
CA ILE A 542 17.96 -7.96 -9.26
C ILE A 542 18.10 -7.14 -7.97
N PRO A 543 17.81 -5.83 -7.98
CA PRO A 543 17.99 -5.00 -6.80
C PRO A 543 16.91 -5.32 -5.74
N SER A 544 17.34 -5.86 -4.59
CA SER A 544 16.44 -6.25 -3.48
C SER A 544 15.77 -5.06 -2.76
N GLN A 545 16.20 -3.84 -3.06
CA GLN A 545 15.61 -2.60 -2.58
C GLN A 545 14.48 -2.07 -3.46
N LEU A 546 14.22 -2.67 -4.62
CA LEU A 546 13.10 -2.28 -5.47
C LEU A 546 11.92 -3.22 -5.22
N ALA A 547 10.70 -2.68 -5.19
CA ALA A 547 9.48 -3.46 -5.21
C ALA A 547 9.37 -4.27 -6.51
N PRO A 548 8.72 -5.44 -6.48
CA PRO A 548 8.50 -6.26 -7.68
C PRO A 548 7.52 -5.57 -8.65
N PRO A 549 7.44 -5.99 -9.92
CA PRO A 549 6.53 -5.39 -10.91
C PRO A 549 5.08 -5.36 -10.43
N GLU A 550 4.37 -4.31 -10.83
CA GLU A 550 2.98 -4.11 -10.42
C GLU A 550 2.08 -5.17 -11.06
N GLY A 551 1.13 -5.70 -10.27
CA GLY A 551 0.28 -6.80 -10.70
C GLY A 551 0.97 -8.18 -10.75
N SER A 552 2.24 -8.29 -10.36
CA SER A 552 2.88 -9.60 -10.22
C SER A 552 2.38 -10.33 -8.96
N TYR A 553 2.49 -11.67 -8.97
CA TYR A 553 2.13 -12.48 -7.81
C TYR A 553 2.93 -12.09 -6.55
N LEU A 554 4.23 -11.83 -6.72
CA LEU A 554 5.10 -11.40 -5.63
C LEU A 554 4.70 -10.02 -5.07
N ALA A 555 4.26 -9.08 -5.91
CA ALA A 555 3.75 -7.80 -5.44
C ALA A 555 2.57 -7.99 -4.49
N GLU A 556 1.57 -8.76 -4.94
CA GLU A 556 0.35 -9.00 -4.15
C GLU A 556 0.63 -9.78 -2.86
N LEU A 557 1.61 -10.69 -2.85
CA LEU A 557 2.05 -11.36 -1.63
C LEU A 557 2.69 -10.38 -0.63
N LEU A 558 3.58 -9.50 -1.10
CA LEU A 558 4.19 -8.50 -0.23
C LEU A 558 3.17 -7.50 0.30
N GLU A 559 2.17 -7.14 -0.50
CA GLU A 559 1.03 -6.35 -0.02
C GLU A 559 0.31 -7.11 1.07
N ARG A 560 -0.03 -8.38 0.83
CA ARG A 560 -0.72 -9.20 1.80
C ARG A 560 -0.02 -9.12 3.15
N TYR A 561 1.29 -9.39 3.17
CA TYR A 561 2.11 -9.34 4.39
C TYR A 561 2.70 -7.94 4.70
N GLY A 562 2.10 -6.87 4.19
CA GLY A 562 2.34 -5.49 4.62
C GLY A 562 3.75 -4.96 4.44
N ALA A 563 4.49 -5.42 3.42
CA ALA A 563 5.89 -5.05 3.17
C ALA A 563 6.07 -4.08 1.99
N THR A 564 4.99 -3.68 1.29
CA THR A 564 5.10 -2.87 0.07
C THR A 564 5.35 -1.38 0.28
N ALA A 565 4.99 -0.83 1.44
CA ALA A 565 5.10 0.60 1.72
C ALA A 565 6.54 1.10 1.96
N ASP A 566 7.50 0.19 2.08
CA ASP A 566 8.87 0.52 2.49
C ASP A 566 9.88 0.49 1.32
N PHE A 567 9.45 0.07 0.12
CA PHE A 567 10.35 0.00 -1.04
C PHE A 567 10.56 1.38 -1.68
N PRO A 568 11.80 1.87 -1.86
CA PRO A 568 12.09 3.19 -2.43
C PRO A 568 11.71 3.40 -3.90
N ALA A 569 11.48 2.33 -4.67
CA ALA A 569 11.07 2.37 -6.08
C ALA A 569 10.61 0.97 -6.54
N ARG A 570 10.10 0.84 -7.78
CA ARG A 570 9.61 -0.44 -8.33
C ARG A 570 10.32 -0.79 -9.63
N MET A 571 10.64 -2.08 -9.80
CA MET A 571 11.19 -2.59 -11.05
C MET A 571 10.07 -2.97 -12.02
N THR A 572 10.33 -2.89 -13.33
CA THR A 572 9.43 -3.45 -14.37
C THR A 572 9.78 -4.90 -14.64
N PHE A 573 8.83 -5.67 -15.18
CA PHE A 573 9.11 -7.05 -15.56
C PHE A 573 10.19 -7.13 -16.67
N ASP A 574 10.23 -6.17 -17.58
CA ASP A 574 11.28 -6.10 -18.60
C ASP A 574 12.68 -5.94 -18.00
N GLN A 575 12.82 -5.16 -16.91
CA GLN A 575 14.09 -5.03 -16.20
C GLN A 575 14.50 -6.36 -15.55
N VAL A 576 13.56 -7.04 -14.88
CA VAL A 576 13.77 -8.38 -14.31
C VAL A 576 14.20 -9.37 -15.39
N ASN A 577 13.45 -9.44 -16.48
CA ASN A 577 13.72 -10.33 -17.60
C ASN A 577 15.08 -10.01 -18.23
N ARG A 578 15.46 -8.73 -18.36
CA ARG A 578 16.79 -8.33 -18.83
C ARG A 578 17.90 -8.79 -17.88
N TRP A 579 17.75 -8.60 -16.57
CA TRP A 579 18.74 -9.03 -15.57
C TRP A 579 18.91 -10.54 -15.55
N VAL A 580 17.80 -11.28 -15.55
CA VAL A 580 17.82 -12.75 -15.58
C VAL A 580 18.39 -13.28 -16.90
N ARG A 581 18.03 -12.71 -18.06
CA ARG A 581 18.65 -13.07 -19.35
C ARG A 581 20.14 -12.78 -19.37
N HIS A 582 20.57 -11.67 -18.78
CA HIS A 582 21.99 -11.35 -18.67
C HIS A 582 22.73 -12.38 -17.81
N MET A 583 22.14 -12.81 -16.69
CA MET A 583 22.67 -13.88 -15.85
C MET A 583 22.88 -15.18 -16.64
N TYR A 584 21.86 -15.65 -17.37
CA TYR A 584 21.97 -16.88 -18.17
C TYR A 584 23.05 -16.76 -19.25
N ARG A 585 23.07 -15.64 -19.98
CA ARG A 585 24.13 -15.37 -20.97
C ARG A 585 25.53 -15.33 -20.36
N ALA A 586 25.70 -14.70 -19.21
CA ALA A 586 26.98 -14.62 -18.51
C ALA A 586 27.43 -16.00 -17.96
N ALA A 587 26.47 -16.87 -17.64
CA ALA A 587 26.72 -18.25 -17.23
C ALA A 587 26.96 -19.21 -18.43
N GLY A 588 26.85 -18.74 -19.67
CA GLY A 588 27.01 -19.56 -20.88
C GLY A 588 25.82 -20.49 -21.16
N LEU A 589 24.63 -20.16 -20.65
CA LEU A 589 23.38 -20.90 -20.79
C LEU A 589 22.41 -20.25 -21.77
#